data_AF-A0A819J9V1-F1
#
_entry.id   AF-A0A819J9V1-F1
#
_cell.length_a   1.000
_cell.length_b   1.000
_cell.length_c   1.000
_cell.angle_alpha   90.00
_cell.angle_beta   90.00
_cell.angle_gamma   90.00
#
_symmetry.space_group_name_H-M   'P 1'
#
loop_
_entity.id
_entity.type
_entity.pdbx_description
1 polymer ?
#
loop_
_entity_poly.entity_id
_entity_poly.type
_entity_poly.pdbx_seq_one_letter_code
_entity_poly.pdbx_strand_id
1 'polypeptide(L)'
;LTICILGILIFYKVLNVRNSWQNIKIKPIFTVNFSSTYTSSPSLISTQQSTDNIRKFAVFASSIHSELRSYIFYTPITAAAWQRIGYDVIVIFVGDFTTNNNDRSLSKQLNITRTLLKRLDVHVIDFQCNSSYSIKISQLVRIFTGFLSDSIIKDTDYIITTDSDIIPMRKDDYILKNNRDGFIYNAFCCGTFTRRGKVYKMYPMSHIYLSKQLWRNLFLESIQRKELLNSNLSSLNTILLSDNAPFSFDTISLYTRHEFGQIYDSNMKKGDSAWYMDQVYSSMLLDDYCEKHPNIIIDKFHKTSMRLDPDLSQQFWQPQSFKRFGDAHIIHDEIFDSHRWASFKNLLFYMFNSSLANDFDLYYKEFILTLRNKPEDH
;
A
#
# COMPACT_ATOMS: atom_id res chain seq x y z
N LEU A 1 14.64 -16.77 26.15
CA LEU A 1 14.99 -17.78 25.13
C LEU A 1 13.93 -18.89 24.95
N THR A 2 12.88 -18.95 25.77
CA THR A 2 11.86 -20.02 25.73
C THR A 2 10.52 -19.59 25.09
N ILE A 3 10.39 -18.36 24.61
CA ILE A 3 9.17 -17.84 23.95
C ILE A 3 9.29 -17.83 22.41
N CYS A 4 10.51 -17.96 21.86
CA CYS A 4 10.73 -17.99 20.40
C CYS A 4 10.49 -19.36 19.75
N ILE A 5 10.26 -20.42 20.53
CA ILE A 5 10.12 -21.79 20.00
C ILE A 5 8.65 -22.16 19.72
N LEU A 6 7.67 -21.46 20.32
CA LEU A 6 6.25 -21.78 20.11
C LEU A 6 5.70 -21.31 18.74
N GLY A 7 6.30 -20.27 18.15
CA GLY A 7 5.86 -19.75 16.83
C GLY A 7 6.29 -20.61 15.64
N ILE A 8 7.32 -21.45 15.80
CA ILE A 8 7.88 -22.28 14.72
C ILE A 8 7.13 -23.61 14.59
N LEU A 9 6.51 -24.11 15.66
CA LEU A 9 5.83 -25.42 15.67
C LEU A 9 4.41 -25.40 15.08
N ILE A 10 3.76 -24.25 14.98
CA ILE A 10 2.44 -24.13 14.33
C ILE A 10 2.55 -24.14 12.80
N PHE A 11 3.74 -23.84 12.25
CA PHE A 11 3.96 -23.73 10.81
C PHE A 11 4.01 -25.09 10.07
N TYR A 12 4.22 -26.21 10.79
CA TYR A 12 4.42 -27.52 10.16
C TYR A 12 3.15 -28.36 9.95
N LYS A 13 1.98 -27.93 10.46
CA LYS A 13 0.79 -28.80 10.54
C LYS A 13 -0.34 -28.50 9.54
N VAL A 14 -0.20 -27.49 8.67
CA VAL A 14 -1.30 -27.07 7.76
C VAL A 14 -1.08 -27.45 6.28
N LEU A 15 0.08 -28.00 5.90
CA LEU A 15 0.35 -28.46 4.54
C LEU A 15 -0.01 -29.94 4.36
N ASN A 16 -1.29 -30.30 4.46
CA ASN A 16 -1.79 -31.57 3.91
C ASN A 16 -3.32 -31.60 3.79
N VAL A 17 -3.90 -30.88 2.83
CA VAL A 17 -5.24 -31.21 2.32
C VAL A 17 -5.25 -31.02 0.80
N ARG A 18 -5.46 -32.14 0.10
CA ARG A 18 -5.61 -32.27 -1.36
C ARG A 18 -7.10 -32.18 -1.73
N ASN A 19 -7.34 -31.53 -2.87
CA ASN A 19 -8.48 -31.66 -3.81
C ASN A 19 -9.92 -31.40 -3.34
N SER A 20 -10.55 -30.39 -3.95
CA SER A 20 -11.79 -30.54 -4.72
C SER A 20 -12.12 -29.23 -5.44
N TRP A 21 -12.15 -29.27 -6.77
CA TRP A 21 -12.69 -28.23 -7.63
C TRP A 21 -14.14 -28.59 -7.97
N GLN A 22 -15.08 -27.64 -7.88
CA GLN A 22 -16.10 -27.42 -8.90
C GLN A 22 -17.01 -26.19 -8.59
N ASN A 23 -17.25 -25.42 -9.64
CA ASN A 23 -18.41 -24.58 -9.93
C ASN A 23 -18.69 -23.33 -9.06
N ILE A 24 -18.16 -22.18 -9.49
CA ILE A 24 -18.78 -20.88 -9.20
C ILE A 24 -19.07 -20.16 -10.52
N LYS A 25 -20.36 -19.95 -10.80
CA LYS A 25 -20.87 -19.15 -11.92
C LYS A 25 -20.64 -17.66 -11.61
N ILE A 26 -19.83 -16.99 -12.43
CA ILE A 26 -19.63 -15.53 -12.37
C ILE A 26 -20.64 -14.86 -13.32
N LYS A 27 -21.33 -13.83 -12.83
CA LYS A 27 -22.22 -12.91 -13.59
C LYS A 27 -21.79 -11.45 -13.32
N PRO A 28 -22.13 -10.48 -14.19
CA PRO A 28 -21.12 -9.72 -14.94
C PRO A 28 -20.76 -8.33 -14.40
N ILE A 29 -19.51 -7.96 -14.71
CA ILE A 29 -18.92 -6.68 -15.15
C ILE A 29 -19.72 -5.39 -14.83
N PHE A 30 -19.08 -4.49 -14.07
CA PHE A 30 -19.48 -3.08 -13.94
C PHE A 30 -18.40 -2.14 -14.50
N THR A 31 -18.87 -1.08 -15.15
CA THR A 31 -18.09 -0.01 -15.78
C THR A 31 -17.48 0.92 -14.73
N VAL A 32 -16.19 1.24 -14.86
CA VAL A 32 -15.50 2.27 -14.06
C VAL A 32 -15.78 3.64 -14.68
N ASN A 33 -16.44 4.54 -13.94
CA ASN A 33 -16.63 5.93 -14.35
C ASN A 33 -15.51 6.79 -13.76
N PHE A 34 -14.70 7.42 -14.63
CA PHE A 34 -13.74 8.43 -14.23
C PHE A 34 -14.42 9.81 -14.19
N SER A 35 -14.31 10.51 -13.06
CA SER A 35 -14.61 11.95 -12.97
C SER A 35 -13.30 12.70 -12.82
N SER A 36 -12.81 13.32 -13.89
CA SER A 36 -11.74 14.32 -13.80
C SER A 36 -12.26 15.65 -14.34
N THR A 37 -12.52 16.60 -13.45
CA THR A 37 -12.67 18.01 -13.80
C THR A 37 -11.34 18.69 -13.54
N TYR A 38 -10.55 18.81 -14.59
CA TYR A 38 -9.33 19.63 -14.63
C TYR A 38 -9.72 21.09 -14.88
N THR A 39 -9.39 21.97 -13.94
CA THR A 39 -9.25 23.41 -14.22
C THR A 39 -7.88 23.84 -13.73
N SER A 40 -6.92 23.82 -14.64
CA SER A 40 -5.58 24.37 -14.46
C SER A 40 -5.64 25.90 -14.41
N SER A 41 -5.06 26.51 -13.38
CA SER A 41 -4.58 27.90 -13.43
C SER A 41 -3.04 27.88 -13.44
N PRO A 42 -2.39 28.72 -14.26
CA PRO A 42 -0.96 28.60 -14.52
C PRO A 42 -0.13 29.31 -13.45
N SER A 43 0.89 28.64 -12.91
CA SER A 43 1.98 29.30 -12.19
C SER A 43 3.27 29.26 -13.02
N LEU A 44 3.95 30.41 -12.99
CA LEU A 44 5.06 30.85 -13.83
C LEU A 44 6.23 29.87 -13.99
N ILE A 45 6.63 29.73 -15.25
CA ILE A 45 7.82 29.03 -15.74
C ILE A 45 9.08 29.82 -15.34
N SER A 46 9.97 29.16 -14.61
CA SER A 46 11.39 29.50 -14.52
C SER A 46 12.16 28.51 -15.40
N THR A 47 12.61 28.99 -16.55
CA THR A 47 13.44 28.27 -17.52
C THR A 47 14.85 28.04 -16.96
N GLN A 48 15.06 26.87 -16.36
CA GLN A 48 16.37 26.22 -16.31
C GLN A 48 16.23 24.83 -16.92
N GLN A 49 17.13 24.52 -17.87
CA GLN A 49 17.25 23.24 -18.56
C GLN A 49 17.22 22.09 -17.55
N SER A 50 16.08 21.40 -17.44
CA SER A 50 15.96 20.24 -16.55
C SER A 50 16.36 18.99 -17.32
N THR A 51 17.41 18.33 -16.84
CA THR A 51 17.50 16.86 -16.86
C THR A 51 16.11 16.26 -16.75
N ASP A 52 15.75 15.30 -17.62
CA ASP A 52 14.44 14.60 -17.59
C ASP A 52 14.01 14.40 -16.14
N ASN A 53 12.96 15.14 -15.73
CA ASN A 53 12.58 15.23 -14.35
C ASN A 53 11.93 13.89 -13.98
N ILE A 54 12.72 12.95 -13.46
CA ILE A 54 12.27 11.60 -13.12
C ILE A 54 11.13 11.71 -12.11
N ARG A 55 9.90 11.39 -12.53
CA ARG A 55 8.71 11.40 -11.67
C ARG A 55 8.74 10.18 -10.74
N LYS A 56 8.35 10.39 -9.49
CA LYS A 56 8.39 9.38 -8.43
C LYS A 56 7.08 9.40 -7.68
N PHE A 57 6.48 8.23 -7.51
CA PHE A 57 5.19 8.04 -6.88
C PHE A 57 5.32 7.19 -5.64
N ALA A 58 4.79 7.65 -4.51
CA ALA A 58 4.49 6.78 -3.37
C ALA A 58 3.07 6.24 -3.51
N VAL A 59 2.93 4.92 -3.41
CA VAL A 59 1.63 4.25 -3.56
C VAL A 59 1.34 3.41 -2.34
N PHE A 60 0.20 3.69 -1.71
CA PHE A 60 -0.32 2.91 -0.60
C PHE A 60 -1.83 2.81 -0.69
N ALA A 61 -2.38 1.87 0.07
CA ALA A 61 -3.80 1.60 0.08
C ALA A 61 -4.35 1.53 1.51
N SER A 62 -5.63 1.88 1.63
CA SER A 62 -6.37 1.79 2.87
C SER A 62 -7.71 1.14 2.61
N SER A 63 -8.06 0.11 3.39
CA SER A 63 -9.42 -0.40 3.39
C SER A 63 -10.36 0.61 4.03
N ILE A 64 -11.49 0.89 3.38
CA ILE A 64 -12.55 1.71 3.97
C ILE A 64 -13.39 0.94 4.99
N HIS A 65 -13.33 -0.40 4.94
CA HIS A 65 -14.03 -1.32 5.83
C HIS A 65 -13.13 -1.85 6.95
N SER A 66 -11.97 -1.23 7.17
CA SER A 66 -11.14 -1.52 8.34
C SER A 66 -11.88 -1.18 9.63
N GLU A 67 -11.77 -2.05 10.63
CA GLU A 67 -12.28 -1.77 11.98
C GLU A 67 -11.55 -0.59 12.62
N LEU A 68 -10.25 -0.44 12.31
CA LEU A 68 -9.43 0.67 12.76
C LEU A 68 -9.66 1.87 11.86
N ARG A 69 -10.31 2.91 12.39
CA ARG A 69 -10.64 4.14 11.65
C ARG A 69 -9.41 5.02 11.40
N SER A 70 -8.36 4.82 12.19
CA SER A 70 -7.05 5.45 12.03
C SER A 70 -6.49 5.33 10.61
N TYR A 71 -6.63 4.20 9.90
CA TYR A 71 -6.07 4.07 8.55
C TYR A 71 -6.63 5.11 7.56
N ILE A 72 -7.95 5.36 7.59
CA ILE A 72 -8.57 6.42 6.78
C ILE A 72 -8.07 7.79 7.27
N PHE A 73 -8.05 7.99 8.59
CA PHE A 73 -7.62 9.24 9.19
C PHE A 73 -6.18 9.64 8.81
N TYR A 74 -5.22 8.72 8.87
CA TYR A 74 -3.82 9.04 8.58
C TYR A 74 -3.51 9.20 7.10
N THR A 75 -4.39 8.74 6.21
CA THR A 75 -4.16 8.78 4.76
C THR A 75 -3.63 10.14 4.23
N PRO A 76 -4.27 11.30 4.53
CA PRO A 76 -3.75 12.60 4.11
C PRO A 76 -2.43 13.00 4.78
N ILE A 77 -2.19 12.57 6.03
CA ILE A 77 -0.94 12.85 6.76
C ILE A 77 0.21 12.06 6.13
N THR A 78 0.00 10.76 5.87
CA THR A 78 0.95 9.88 5.18
C THR A 78 1.25 10.40 3.77
N ALA A 79 0.22 10.83 3.03
CA ALA A 79 0.41 11.41 1.70
C ALA A 79 1.28 12.69 1.74
N ALA A 80 0.97 13.64 2.62
CA ALA A 80 1.76 14.85 2.76
C ALA A 80 3.21 14.57 3.18
N ALA A 81 3.44 13.55 4.01
CA ALA A 81 4.79 13.15 4.41
C ALA A 81 5.63 12.64 3.25
N TRP A 82 5.05 11.89 2.31
CA TRP A 82 5.71 11.47 1.07
C TRP A 82 5.96 12.66 0.13
N GLN A 83 4.97 13.54 -0.06
CA GLN A 83 5.13 14.76 -0.85
C GLN A 83 6.26 15.65 -0.35
N ARG A 84 6.37 15.81 0.97
CA ARG A 84 7.45 16.55 1.62
C ARG A 84 8.83 16.07 1.22
N ILE A 85 9.02 14.77 1.01
CA ILE A 85 10.32 14.20 0.61
C ILE A 85 10.50 14.07 -0.91
N GLY A 86 9.54 14.59 -1.70
CA GLY A 86 9.65 14.74 -3.16
C GLY A 86 9.01 13.62 -3.98
N TYR A 87 7.97 12.99 -3.45
CA TYR A 87 7.15 12.01 -4.18
C TYR A 87 5.76 12.56 -4.46
N ASP A 88 5.28 12.40 -5.70
CA ASP A 88 3.85 12.44 -5.95
C ASP A 88 3.17 11.25 -5.24
N VAL A 89 1.88 11.33 -4.95
CA VAL A 89 1.22 10.29 -4.15
C VAL A 89 -0.03 9.77 -4.83
N ILE A 90 -0.17 8.44 -4.83
CA ILE A 90 -1.41 7.75 -5.20
C ILE A 90 -1.92 7.01 -3.98
N VAL A 91 -3.11 7.41 -3.54
CA VAL A 91 -3.86 6.73 -2.48
C VAL A 91 -4.92 5.85 -3.11
N ILE A 92 -4.94 4.58 -2.73
CA ILE A 92 -5.97 3.64 -3.19
C ILE A 92 -6.90 3.31 -2.01
N PHE A 93 -8.12 3.85 -2.04
CA PHE A 93 -9.15 3.40 -1.12
C PHE A 93 -9.77 2.11 -1.64
N VAL A 94 -9.76 1.07 -0.82
CA VAL A 94 -10.23 -0.25 -1.22
C VAL A 94 -11.49 -0.61 -0.45
N GLY A 95 -12.54 -1.03 -1.17
CA GLY A 95 -13.71 -1.59 -0.53
C GLY A 95 -14.95 -1.53 -1.38
N ASP A 96 -16.08 -1.82 -0.74
CA ASP A 96 -17.39 -1.70 -1.37
C ASP A 96 -17.91 -0.26 -1.25
N PHE A 97 -17.97 0.46 -2.38
CA PHE A 97 -18.49 1.81 -2.43
C PHE A 97 -19.99 1.88 -2.73
N THR A 98 -20.61 0.74 -3.07
CA THR A 98 -22.05 0.66 -3.39
C THR A 98 -22.91 0.59 -2.13
N THR A 99 -22.40 -0.01 -1.06
CA THR A 99 -23.08 -0.16 0.25
C THR A 99 -22.82 1.00 1.21
N ASN A 100 -21.90 1.92 0.87
CA ASN A 100 -21.55 3.09 1.70
C ASN A 100 -22.73 4.03 2.00
N ASN A 101 -23.83 3.94 1.25
CA ASN A 101 -25.04 4.71 1.52
C ASN A 101 -25.68 4.41 2.89
N ASN A 102 -25.35 3.26 3.50
CA ASN A 102 -25.93 2.84 4.78
C ASN A 102 -25.09 3.27 6.00
N ASP A 103 -23.77 3.46 5.86
CA ASP A 103 -22.91 3.98 6.94
C ASP A 103 -22.62 5.48 6.70
N ARG A 104 -23.51 6.32 7.26
CA ARG A 104 -23.41 7.78 7.16
C ARG A 104 -22.13 8.33 7.80
N SER A 105 -21.60 7.66 8.83
CA SER A 105 -20.37 8.09 9.50
C SER A 105 -19.16 7.83 8.62
N LEU A 106 -19.03 6.62 8.08
CA LEU A 106 -17.96 6.27 7.16
C LEU A 106 -17.97 7.17 5.91
N SER A 107 -19.15 7.41 5.33
CA SER A 107 -19.28 8.31 4.18
C SER A 107 -18.79 9.74 4.50
N LYS A 108 -19.12 10.27 5.68
CA LYS A 108 -18.61 11.58 6.13
C LYS A 108 -17.09 11.57 6.33
N GLN A 109 -16.55 10.54 6.97
CA GLN A 109 -15.10 10.38 7.19
C GLN A 109 -14.34 10.34 5.87
N LEU A 110 -14.80 9.54 4.91
CA LEU A 110 -14.20 9.46 3.58
C LEU A 110 -14.28 10.80 2.85
N ASN A 111 -15.41 11.51 2.93
CA ASN A 111 -15.57 12.81 2.26
C ASN A 111 -14.62 13.88 2.82
N ILE A 112 -14.49 14.00 4.14
CA ILE A 112 -13.56 14.94 4.76
C ILE A 112 -12.12 14.57 4.38
N THR A 113 -11.78 13.29 4.44
CA THR A 113 -10.46 12.77 4.06
C THR A 113 -10.13 13.05 2.60
N ARG A 114 -11.05 12.78 1.67
CA ARG A 114 -10.89 13.09 0.23
C ARG A 114 -10.79 14.57 -0.05
N THR A 115 -11.51 15.40 0.71
CA THR A 115 -11.43 16.86 0.58
C THR A 115 -10.03 17.35 0.91
N LEU A 116 -9.43 16.84 1.99
CA LEU A 116 -8.05 17.17 2.34
C LEU A 116 -7.04 16.61 1.32
N LEU A 117 -7.22 15.37 0.87
CA LEU A 117 -6.37 14.78 -0.18
C LEU A 117 -6.41 15.57 -1.49
N LYS A 118 -7.59 16.06 -1.90
CA LYS A 118 -7.74 16.92 -3.07
C LYS A 118 -7.01 18.26 -2.89
N ARG A 119 -7.07 18.86 -1.69
CA ARG A 119 -6.31 20.09 -1.38
C ARG A 119 -4.80 19.87 -1.42
N LEU A 120 -4.35 18.66 -1.08
CA LEU A 120 -2.96 18.24 -1.16
C LEU A 120 -2.53 17.82 -2.57
N ASP A 121 -3.40 17.90 -3.58
CA ASP A 121 -3.12 17.44 -4.95
C ASP A 121 -2.68 15.96 -5.03
N VAL A 122 -3.34 15.11 -4.23
CA VAL A 122 -3.08 13.66 -4.20
C VAL A 122 -3.99 12.94 -5.19
N HIS A 123 -3.43 12.00 -5.95
CA HIS A 123 -4.22 11.11 -6.81
C HIS A 123 -4.97 10.10 -5.94
N VAL A 124 -6.30 10.11 -6.00
CA VAL A 124 -7.15 9.18 -5.26
C VAL A 124 -7.80 8.19 -6.22
N ILE A 125 -7.66 6.90 -5.93
CA ILE A 125 -8.29 5.80 -6.67
C ILE A 125 -9.24 5.06 -5.74
N ASP A 126 -10.51 4.98 -6.13
CA ASP A 126 -11.50 4.13 -5.48
C ASP A 126 -11.48 2.75 -6.15
N PHE A 127 -11.01 1.75 -5.42
CA PHE A 127 -10.86 0.38 -5.89
C PHE A 127 -12.00 -0.48 -5.36
N GLN A 128 -12.99 -0.74 -6.22
CA GLN A 128 -14.19 -1.49 -5.86
C GLN A 128 -13.87 -2.97 -5.62
N CYS A 129 -14.24 -3.47 -4.44
CA CYS A 129 -14.29 -4.90 -4.14
C CYS A 129 -15.40 -5.19 -3.10
N ASN A 130 -15.70 -6.46 -2.85
CA ASN A 130 -16.58 -6.82 -1.74
C ASN A 130 -15.92 -6.45 -0.39
N SER A 131 -16.71 -6.01 0.59
CA SER A 131 -16.24 -5.60 1.92
C SER A 131 -15.41 -6.68 2.62
N SER A 132 -15.76 -7.96 2.45
CA SER A 132 -15.04 -9.10 3.06
C SER A 132 -13.62 -9.28 2.53
N TYR A 133 -13.31 -8.76 1.33
CA TYR A 133 -11.97 -8.79 0.74
C TYR A 133 -11.20 -7.49 0.94
N SER A 134 -11.84 -6.41 1.38
CA SER A 134 -11.27 -5.06 1.39
C SER A 134 -9.90 -4.94 2.07
N ILE A 135 -9.75 -5.50 3.27
CA ILE A 135 -8.48 -5.42 4.04
C ILE A 135 -7.39 -6.20 3.29
N LYS A 136 -7.69 -7.41 2.82
CA LYS A 136 -6.78 -8.26 2.05
C LYS A 136 -6.35 -7.59 0.75
N ILE A 137 -7.30 -7.03 0.01
CA ILE A 137 -7.02 -6.34 -1.24
C ILE A 137 -6.24 -5.04 -0.98
N SER A 138 -6.46 -4.34 0.13
CA SER A 138 -5.63 -3.18 0.48
C SER A 138 -4.14 -3.53 0.67
N GLN A 139 -3.81 -4.76 1.09
CA GLN A 139 -2.42 -5.21 1.11
C GLN A 139 -1.90 -5.63 -0.26
N LEU A 140 -2.73 -6.30 -1.07
CA LEU A 140 -2.32 -6.84 -2.38
C LEU A 140 -2.30 -5.79 -3.49
N VAL A 141 -3.16 -4.78 -3.47
CA VAL A 141 -3.35 -3.86 -4.60
C VAL A 141 -2.11 -3.04 -4.95
N ARG A 142 -1.26 -2.77 -3.96
CA ARG A 142 0.01 -2.03 -4.14
C ARG A 142 1.06 -2.78 -4.94
N ILE A 143 1.06 -4.12 -4.96
CA ILE A 143 2.02 -4.88 -5.80
C ILE A 143 1.61 -4.85 -7.28
N PHE A 144 0.33 -4.58 -7.59
CA PHE A 144 -0.19 -4.50 -8.96
C PHE A 144 -0.08 -3.10 -9.59
N THR A 145 0.69 -2.20 -8.98
CA THR A 145 0.78 -0.80 -9.41
C THR A 145 1.38 -0.61 -10.81
N GLY A 146 2.09 -1.61 -11.33
CA GLY A 146 2.51 -1.66 -12.74
C GLY A 146 1.36 -1.62 -13.76
N PHE A 147 0.13 -1.98 -13.35
CA PHE A 147 -1.06 -1.96 -14.20
C PHE A 147 -1.89 -0.67 -14.10
N LEU A 148 -1.46 0.31 -13.30
CA LEU A 148 -2.09 1.63 -13.27
C LEU A 148 -2.09 2.27 -14.68
N SER A 149 -3.11 3.08 -14.99
CA SER A 149 -3.22 3.73 -16.30
C SER A 149 -2.04 4.65 -16.62
N ASP A 150 -1.60 4.66 -17.88
CA ASP A 150 -0.60 5.62 -18.40
C ASP A 150 -1.05 7.08 -18.33
N SER A 151 -2.36 7.32 -18.19
CA SER A 151 -2.91 8.65 -17.92
C SER A 151 -2.56 9.17 -16.52
N ILE A 152 -2.16 8.30 -15.59
CA ILE A 152 -1.75 8.66 -14.22
C ILE A 152 -0.23 8.60 -14.13
N ILE A 153 0.32 7.43 -14.44
CA ILE A 153 1.73 7.08 -14.25
C ILE A 153 2.26 6.37 -15.50
N LYS A 154 3.40 6.82 -16.02
CA LYS A 154 4.03 6.28 -17.24
C LYS A 154 4.99 5.14 -16.89
N ASP A 155 5.31 4.32 -17.88
CA ASP A 155 6.28 3.21 -17.73
C ASP A 155 7.66 3.63 -17.21
N THR A 156 8.09 4.84 -17.58
CA THR A 156 9.37 5.45 -17.16
C THR A 156 9.34 6.05 -15.76
N ASP A 157 8.16 6.19 -15.16
CA ASP A 157 8.02 6.73 -13.81
C ASP A 157 8.36 5.66 -12.76
N TYR A 158 8.77 6.10 -11.59
CA TYR A 158 9.13 5.20 -10.49
C TYR A 158 8.06 5.17 -9.40
N ILE A 159 7.91 4.02 -8.78
CA ILE A 159 6.91 3.72 -7.76
C ILE A 159 7.62 3.14 -6.54
N ILE A 160 7.39 3.75 -5.38
CA ILE A 160 7.63 3.12 -4.08
C ILE A 160 6.30 2.65 -3.48
N THR A 161 6.20 1.35 -3.21
CA THR A 161 5.08 0.82 -2.43
C THR A 161 5.32 1.08 -0.96
N THR A 162 4.25 1.39 -0.22
CA THR A 162 4.35 1.57 1.23
C THR A 162 3.11 1.14 2.01
N ASP A 163 3.28 0.91 3.31
CA ASP A 163 2.16 0.69 4.21
C ASP A 163 1.49 2.04 4.50
N SER A 164 0.16 2.04 4.63
CA SER A 164 -0.60 3.26 4.96
C SER A 164 -0.30 3.78 6.37
N ASP A 165 0.29 2.94 7.22
CA ASP A 165 0.64 3.22 8.60
C ASP A 165 2.12 3.62 8.80
N ILE A 166 2.89 3.82 7.73
CA ILE A 166 4.30 4.24 7.79
C ILE A 166 4.49 5.63 7.20
N ILE A 167 5.06 6.53 8.00
CA ILE A 167 5.33 7.93 7.65
C ILE A 167 6.84 8.11 7.40
N PRO A 168 7.29 8.56 6.21
CA PRO A 168 8.71 8.79 5.95
C PRO A 168 9.23 10.04 6.67
N MET A 169 10.31 9.89 7.43
CA MET A 169 10.93 10.98 8.19
C MET A 169 12.11 11.63 7.48
N ARG A 170 12.90 10.84 6.72
CA ARG A 170 14.15 11.29 6.09
C ARG A 170 14.13 11.03 4.58
N LYS A 171 14.42 12.07 3.81
CA LYS A 171 14.46 11.98 2.34
C LYS A 171 15.56 11.04 1.84
N ASP A 172 16.75 11.12 2.44
CA ASP A 172 17.95 10.44 1.95
C ASP A 172 17.85 8.91 1.97
N ASP A 173 16.99 8.37 2.83
CA ASP A 173 16.75 6.92 2.93
C ASP A 173 15.93 6.37 1.74
N TYR A 174 15.30 7.26 0.94
CA TYR A 174 14.43 6.91 -0.19
C TYR A 174 14.95 7.44 -1.53
N ILE A 175 16.27 7.56 -1.70
CA ILE A 175 16.87 7.99 -2.97
C ILE A 175 17.43 6.79 -3.72
N LEU A 176 16.97 6.59 -4.95
CA LEU A 176 17.57 5.64 -5.88
C LEU A 176 19.02 6.08 -6.20
N LYS A 177 19.98 5.18 -6.03
CA LYS A 177 21.37 5.43 -6.42
C LYS A 177 21.53 5.36 -7.95
N ASN A 178 22.53 6.05 -8.48
CA ASN A 178 22.83 6.04 -9.91
C ASN A 178 23.09 4.60 -10.42
N ASN A 179 22.66 4.30 -11.64
CA ASN A 179 22.84 3.00 -12.31
C ASN A 179 22.20 1.83 -11.53
N ARG A 180 21.02 2.07 -10.96
CA ARG A 180 20.18 1.07 -10.30
C ARG A 180 18.78 1.09 -10.91
N ASP A 181 18.15 -0.08 -10.95
CA ASP A 181 16.79 -0.22 -11.46
C ASP A 181 15.75 -0.07 -10.34
N GLY A 182 16.18 -0.23 -9.09
CA GLY A 182 15.33 -0.08 -7.92
C GLY A 182 16.05 -0.32 -6.60
N PHE A 183 15.28 -0.28 -5.51
CA PHE A 183 15.77 -0.66 -4.20
C PHE A 183 14.68 -1.26 -3.32
N ILE A 184 15.10 -2.04 -2.32
CA ILE A 184 14.28 -2.56 -1.24
C ILE A 184 14.87 -2.04 0.07
N TYR A 185 14.13 -1.18 0.77
CA TYR A 185 14.56 -0.67 2.07
C TYR A 185 14.17 -1.65 3.17
N ASN A 186 15.06 -1.80 4.17
CA ASN A 186 14.93 -2.80 5.24
C ASN A 186 14.83 -4.26 4.73
N ALA A 187 15.50 -4.58 3.61
CA ALA A 187 15.44 -5.87 2.91
C ALA A 187 15.83 -7.10 3.77
N PHE A 188 16.47 -6.86 4.92
CA PHE A 188 16.97 -7.91 5.80
C PHE A 188 16.14 -8.11 7.07
N CYS A 189 15.00 -7.40 7.23
CA CYS A 189 14.10 -7.53 8.38
C CYS A 189 13.58 -8.95 8.63
N CYS A 190 13.49 -9.70 7.55
CA CYS A 190 12.52 -10.75 7.42
C CYS A 190 13.24 -12.07 7.07
N GLY A 191 12.65 -13.19 7.49
CA GLY A 191 13.24 -14.51 7.31
C GLY A 191 13.23 -15.00 5.86
N THR A 192 13.33 -16.31 5.70
CA THR A 192 13.12 -17.00 4.43
C THR A 192 11.84 -17.82 4.49
N PHE A 193 11.25 -18.13 3.34
CA PHE A 193 10.13 -19.05 3.24
C PHE A 193 10.31 -19.99 2.05
N THR A 194 9.65 -21.14 2.09
CA THR A 194 9.67 -22.12 0.98
C THR A 194 8.35 -22.10 0.25
N ARG A 195 8.38 -21.97 -1.07
CA ARG A 195 7.20 -22.06 -1.95
C ARG A 195 7.63 -22.69 -3.28
N ARG A 196 6.77 -23.48 -3.93
CA ARG A 196 7.09 -24.07 -5.25
C ARG A 196 8.45 -24.80 -5.31
N GLY A 197 8.85 -25.45 -4.21
CA GLY A 197 10.14 -26.15 -4.11
C GLY A 197 11.39 -25.26 -4.06
N LYS A 198 11.24 -23.93 -3.97
CA LYS A 198 12.32 -22.94 -3.88
C LYS A 198 12.26 -22.19 -2.54
N VAL A 199 13.43 -21.82 -2.02
CA VAL A 199 13.56 -20.99 -0.82
C VAL A 199 13.73 -19.54 -1.27
N TYR A 200 12.89 -18.65 -0.75
CA TYR A 200 12.90 -17.22 -1.05
C TYR A 200 13.28 -16.42 0.19
N LYS A 201 13.99 -15.30 -0.04
CA LYS A 201 14.13 -14.25 0.97
C LYS A 201 12.82 -13.47 1.03
N MET A 202 12.25 -13.31 2.22
CA MET A 202 11.09 -12.43 2.40
C MET A 202 11.56 -10.97 2.45
N TYR A 203 10.96 -10.11 1.64
CA TYR A 203 11.16 -8.68 1.66
C TYR A 203 9.98 -7.97 2.32
N PRO A 204 10.21 -6.86 3.05
CA PRO A 204 9.11 -6.05 3.54
C PRO A 204 8.43 -5.32 2.37
N MET A 205 7.11 -5.22 2.42
CA MET A 205 6.34 -4.46 1.43
C MET A 205 6.32 -2.95 1.69
N SER A 206 6.86 -2.51 2.82
CA SER A 206 6.78 -1.12 3.26
C SER A 206 7.52 -0.14 2.36
N HIS A 207 8.54 -0.57 1.60
CA HIS A 207 9.39 0.32 0.80
C HIS A 207 10.12 -0.42 -0.33
N ILE A 208 9.38 -0.85 -1.36
CA ILE A 208 9.95 -1.41 -2.59
C ILE A 208 9.81 -0.37 -3.70
N TYR A 209 10.95 0.12 -4.20
CA TYR A 209 11.05 1.16 -5.22
C TYR A 209 11.48 0.54 -6.56
N LEU A 210 10.64 0.62 -7.60
CA LEU A 210 10.91 0.11 -8.95
C LEU A 210 10.28 1.05 -9.99
N SER A 211 10.67 0.95 -11.26
CA SER A 211 9.89 1.59 -12.34
C SER A 211 8.51 0.93 -12.47
N LYS A 212 7.52 1.68 -12.98
CA LYS A 212 6.20 1.12 -13.30
C LYS A 212 6.32 -0.07 -14.25
N GLN A 213 7.15 0.07 -15.28
CA GLN A 213 7.39 -1.02 -16.25
C GLN A 213 7.90 -2.27 -15.55
N LEU A 214 8.86 -2.14 -14.63
CA LEU A 214 9.42 -3.28 -13.92
C LEU A 214 8.35 -3.94 -13.03
N TRP A 215 7.56 -3.16 -12.28
CA TRP A 215 6.40 -3.69 -11.54
C TRP A 215 5.45 -4.51 -12.40
N ARG A 216 5.16 -4.05 -13.63
CA ARG A 216 4.30 -4.79 -14.57
C ARG A 216 4.97 -6.08 -15.05
N ASN A 217 6.24 -6.02 -15.42
CA ASN A 217 7.00 -7.15 -15.93
C ASN A 217 7.15 -8.28 -14.90
N LEU A 218 7.19 -7.95 -13.59
CA LEU A 218 7.15 -8.95 -12.52
C LEU A 218 5.99 -9.93 -12.71
N PHE A 219 4.81 -9.46 -13.11
CA PHE A 219 3.65 -10.31 -13.37
C PHE A 219 3.65 -10.90 -14.78
N LEU A 220 3.96 -10.09 -15.80
CA LEU A 220 3.90 -10.54 -17.20
C LEU A 220 4.90 -11.66 -17.52
N GLU A 221 6.01 -11.74 -16.78
CA GLU A 221 7.05 -12.76 -16.93
C GLU A 221 7.04 -13.81 -15.81
N SER A 222 6.06 -13.73 -14.91
CA SER A 222 5.91 -14.63 -13.77
C SER A 222 5.61 -16.07 -14.19
N ILE A 223 6.02 -17.02 -13.34
CA ILE A 223 5.65 -18.43 -13.52
C ILE A 223 4.13 -18.60 -13.42
N GLN A 224 3.50 -17.87 -12.51
CA GLN A 224 2.04 -17.88 -12.27
C GLN A 224 1.27 -17.51 -13.54
N ARG A 225 1.68 -16.45 -14.26
CA ARG A 225 1.04 -16.09 -15.53
C ARG A 225 1.16 -17.20 -16.56
N LYS A 226 2.34 -17.82 -16.69
CA LYS A 226 2.55 -18.92 -17.65
C LYS A 226 1.64 -20.11 -17.34
N GLU A 227 1.50 -20.47 -16.06
CA GLU A 227 0.60 -21.53 -15.62
C GLU A 227 -0.87 -21.18 -15.91
N LEU A 228 -1.29 -19.95 -15.61
CA LEU A 228 -2.63 -19.46 -15.89
C LEU A 228 -2.92 -19.49 -17.40
N LEU A 229 -1.96 -19.11 -18.24
CA LEU A 229 -2.11 -19.13 -19.70
C LEU A 229 -2.22 -20.56 -20.27
N ASN A 230 -1.63 -21.55 -19.61
CA ASN A 230 -1.66 -22.95 -20.04
C ASN A 230 -2.93 -23.69 -19.59
N SER A 231 -3.70 -23.12 -18.67
CA SER A 231 -5.03 -23.63 -18.33
C SER A 231 -6.03 -23.26 -19.44
N ASN A 232 -7.06 -24.07 -19.72
CA ASN A 232 -8.06 -23.75 -20.77
C ASN A 232 -8.70 -22.37 -20.53
N LEU A 233 -8.14 -21.33 -21.16
CA LEU A 233 -8.46 -19.93 -20.89
C LEU A 233 -9.84 -19.58 -21.44
N SER A 234 -10.66 -18.94 -20.60
CA SER A 234 -11.77 -18.14 -21.09
C SER A 234 -11.23 -16.85 -21.75
N SER A 235 -12.01 -16.25 -22.65
CA SER A 235 -11.68 -14.94 -23.25
C SER A 235 -11.45 -13.85 -22.19
N LEU A 236 -12.16 -13.92 -21.06
CA LEU A 236 -11.97 -13.01 -19.93
C LEU A 236 -10.57 -13.18 -19.32
N ASN A 237 -10.10 -14.42 -19.10
CA ASN A 237 -8.78 -14.65 -18.55
C ASN A 237 -7.68 -14.15 -19.49
N THR A 238 -7.87 -14.23 -20.81
CA THR A 238 -6.93 -13.66 -21.79
C THR A 238 -6.75 -12.15 -21.59
N ILE A 239 -7.84 -11.41 -21.32
CA ILE A 239 -7.79 -9.96 -21.06
C ILE A 239 -7.07 -9.67 -19.74
N LEU A 240 -7.42 -10.38 -18.67
CA LEU A 240 -6.84 -10.20 -17.32
C LEU A 240 -5.36 -10.59 -17.23
N LEU A 241 -4.85 -11.36 -18.20
CA LEU A 241 -3.45 -11.77 -18.30
C LEU A 241 -2.69 -11.01 -19.40
N SER A 242 -3.32 -10.04 -20.06
CA SER A 242 -2.68 -9.26 -21.12
C SER A 242 -1.77 -8.16 -20.57
N ASP A 243 -0.93 -7.60 -21.43
CA ASP A 243 -0.04 -6.49 -21.07
C ASP A 243 -0.83 -5.20 -20.74
N ASN A 244 -2.07 -5.12 -21.27
CA ASN A 244 -3.04 -4.06 -21.02
C ASN A 244 -4.12 -4.49 -20.01
N ALA A 245 -3.83 -5.49 -19.17
CA ALA A 245 -4.77 -5.95 -18.17
C ALA A 245 -5.22 -4.78 -17.28
N PRO A 246 -6.52 -4.71 -16.94
CA PRO A 246 -7.03 -3.63 -16.12
C PRO A 246 -6.49 -3.74 -14.69
N PHE A 247 -6.20 -2.60 -14.07
CA PHE A 247 -6.00 -2.50 -12.62
C PHE A 247 -7.34 -2.70 -11.90
N SER A 248 -7.70 -3.96 -11.65
CA SER A 248 -9.03 -4.34 -11.15
C SER A 248 -8.98 -5.49 -10.14
N PHE A 249 -10.06 -5.64 -9.38
CA PHE A 249 -10.21 -6.73 -8.42
C PHE A 249 -10.07 -8.11 -9.09
N ASP A 250 -10.59 -8.26 -10.29
CA ASP A 250 -10.54 -9.53 -11.03
C ASP A 250 -9.11 -9.90 -11.43
N THR A 251 -8.32 -8.93 -11.90
CA THR A 251 -6.90 -9.15 -12.22
C THR A 251 -6.14 -9.60 -10.97
N ILE A 252 -6.26 -8.86 -9.87
CA ILE A 252 -5.60 -9.22 -8.61
C ILE A 252 -6.04 -10.61 -8.16
N SER A 253 -7.36 -10.84 -8.09
CA SER A 253 -7.95 -12.09 -7.63
C SER A 253 -7.46 -13.28 -8.46
N LEU A 254 -7.36 -13.15 -9.78
CA LEU A 254 -6.92 -14.23 -10.66
C LEU A 254 -5.50 -14.69 -10.31
N TYR A 255 -4.56 -13.74 -10.22
CA TYR A 255 -3.17 -14.03 -9.88
C TYR A 255 -3.01 -14.56 -8.45
N THR A 256 -3.62 -13.87 -7.48
CA THR A 256 -3.41 -14.18 -6.06
C THR A 256 -4.14 -15.44 -5.63
N ARG A 257 -5.34 -15.69 -6.15
CA ARG A 257 -6.07 -16.94 -5.86
C ARG A 257 -5.40 -18.15 -6.49
N HIS A 258 -4.79 -18.00 -7.67
CA HIS A 258 -3.98 -19.07 -8.26
C HIS A 258 -2.77 -19.41 -7.39
N GLU A 259 -2.07 -18.40 -6.87
CA GLU A 259 -0.91 -18.64 -6.01
C GLU A 259 -1.30 -19.18 -4.62
N PHE A 260 -2.30 -18.60 -3.96
CA PHE A 260 -2.58 -18.86 -2.54
C PHE A 260 -3.77 -19.80 -2.28
N GLY A 261 -4.57 -20.11 -3.30
CA GLY A 261 -5.70 -21.03 -3.20
C GLY A 261 -6.66 -20.67 -2.07
N GLN A 262 -6.91 -21.61 -1.17
CA GLN A 262 -7.84 -21.43 -0.04
C GLN A 262 -7.41 -20.32 0.94
N ILE A 263 -6.12 -19.98 1.03
CA ILE A 263 -5.65 -18.87 1.89
C ILE A 263 -6.18 -17.53 1.33
N TYR A 264 -6.32 -17.41 0.01
CA TYR A 264 -6.93 -16.22 -0.58
C TYR A 264 -8.41 -16.10 -0.22
N ASP A 265 -9.13 -17.21 -0.10
CA ASP A 265 -10.56 -17.22 0.23
C ASP A 265 -10.84 -17.18 1.74
N SER A 266 -9.81 -17.34 2.60
CA SER A 266 -9.98 -17.34 4.05
C SER A 266 -10.18 -15.93 4.60
N ASN A 267 -10.77 -15.83 5.79
CA ASN A 267 -10.74 -14.59 6.55
C ASN A 267 -9.29 -14.21 6.86
N MET A 268 -9.03 -12.90 6.93
CA MET A 268 -7.71 -12.37 7.23
C MET A 268 -7.74 -11.68 8.59
N LYS A 269 -6.89 -12.14 9.52
CA LYS A 269 -6.62 -11.45 10.77
C LYS A 269 -5.15 -11.02 10.80
N LYS A 270 -4.86 -9.96 11.58
CA LYS A 270 -3.50 -9.47 11.75
C LYS A 270 -2.60 -10.59 12.30
N GLY A 271 -1.50 -10.87 11.59
CA GLY A 271 -0.52 -11.89 11.97
C GLY A 271 -0.75 -13.29 11.38
N ASP A 272 -1.89 -13.55 10.73
CA ASP A 272 -2.13 -14.84 10.06
C ASP A 272 -1.37 -14.95 8.74
N SER A 273 -1.29 -16.15 8.15
CA SER A 273 -0.63 -16.39 6.86
C SER A 273 -1.17 -15.52 5.72
N ALA A 274 -2.48 -15.24 5.71
CA ALA A 274 -3.11 -14.34 4.75
C ALA A 274 -2.61 -12.89 4.86
N TRP A 275 -2.15 -12.46 6.05
CA TRP A 275 -1.67 -11.09 6.31
C TRP A 275 -0.36 -10.75 5.60
N TYR A 276 0.41 -11.77 5.22
CA TYR A 276 1.73 -11.60 4.59
C TYR A 276 1.73 -11.98 3.10
N MET A 277 0.56 -12.15 2.48
CA MET A 277 0.47 -12.61 1.09
C MET A 277 1.16 -11.65 0.12
N ASP A 278 1.10 -10.35 0.35
CA ASP A 278 1.77 -9.35 -0.47
C ASP A 278 3.30 -9.43 -0.36
N GLN A 279 3.84 -9.62 0.86
CA GLN A 279 5.27 -9.83 1.12
C GLN A 279 5.76 -11.13 0.49
N VAL A 280 5.02 -12.22 0.69
CA VAL A 280 5.35 -13.51 0.09
C VAL A 280 5.31 -13.40 -1.43
N TYR A 281 4.26 -12.82 -1.99
CA TYR A 281 4.08 -12.81 -3.44
C TYR A 281 5.09 -11.90 -4.15
N SER A 282 5.27 -10.66 -3.67
CA SER A 282 6.28 -9.75 -4.20
C SER A 282 7.68 -10.34 -4.13
N SER A 283 8.02 -11.03 -3.03
CA SER A 283 9.33 -11.66 -2.86
C SER A 283 9.56 -12.76 -3.90
N MET A 284 8.55 -13.57 -4.17
CA MET A 284 8.62 -14.59 -5.23
C MET A 284 8.80 -13.95 -6.61
N LEU A 285 7.97 -12.95 -6.92
CA LEU A 285 8.01 -12.29 -8.23
C LEU A 285 9.35 -11.60 -8.47
N LEU A 286 9.87 -10.87 -7.48
CA LEU A 286 11.16 -10.18 -7.57
C LEU A 286 12.32 -11.14 -7.73
N ASP A 287 12.36 -12.21 -6.93
CA ASP A 287 13.46 -13.17 -6.95
C ASP A 287 13.49 -13.93 -8.27
N ASP A 288 12.34 -14.43 -8.74
CA ASP A 288 12.24 -15.12 -10.03
C ASP A 288 12.53 -14.20 -11.22
N TYR A 289 12.23 -12.91 -11.11
CA TYR A 289 12.55 -11.93 -12.16
C TYR A 289 14.04 -11.63 -12.21
N CYS A 290 14.67 -11.36 -11.07
CA CYS A 290 16.11 -11.07 -10.99
C CYS A 290 16.97 -12.26 -11.42
N GLU A 291 16.51 -13.50 -11.16
CA GLU A 291 17.20 -14.71 -11.63
C GLU A 291 17.21 -14.81 -13.17
N LYS A 292 16.12 -14.41 -13.84
CA LYS A 292 16.01 -14.39 -15.30
C LYS A 292 16.75 -13.21 -15.95
N HIS A 293 16.85 -12.09 -15.23
CA HIS A 293 17.39 -10.83 -15.72
C HIS A 293 18.61 -10.38 -14.89
N PRO A 294 19.79 -11.02 -15.05
CA PRO A 294 20.95 -10.77 -14.20
C PRO A 294 21.54 -9.36 -14.33
N ASN A 295 21.14 -8.60 -15.35
CA ASN A 295 21.56 -7.22 -15.56
C ASN A 295 20.73 -6.20 -14.76
N ILE A 296 19.61 -6.62 -14.17
CA ILE A 296 18.78 -5.76 -13.32
C ILE A 296 19.42 -5.67 -11.94
N ILE A 297 19.66 -4.45 -11.48
CA ILE A 297 20.34 -4.18 -10.21
C ILE A 297 19.36 -3.52 -9.23
N ILE A 298 18.84 -4.33 -8.31
CA ILE A 298 18.03 -3.89 -7.18
C ILE A 298 18.89 -3.81 -5.93
N ASP A 299 19.09 -2.61 -5.42
CA ASP A 299 19.82 -2.42 -4.16
C ASP A 299 19.00 -2.95 -2.97
N LYS A 300 19.67 -3.65 -2.04
CA LYS A 300 19.05 -4.18 -0.82
C LYS A 300 19.67 -3.47 0.38
N PHE A 301 18.89 -2.64 1.07
CA PHE A 301 19.39 -1.83 2.19
C PHE A 301 19.01 -2.42 3.54
N HIS A 302 19.95 -2.36 4.49
CA HIS A 302 19.60 -2.43 5.91
C HIS A 302 18.87 -1.15 6.32
N LYS A 303 18.03 -1.26 7.35
CA LYS A 303 17.50 -0.07 8.00
C LYS A 303 18.65 0.72 8.62
N THR A 304 18.83 1.97 8.20
CA THR A 304 19.93 2.86 8.62
C THR A 304 19.56 3.70 9.84
N SER A 305 18.29 3.69 10.24
CA SER A 305 17.73 4.51 11.31
C SER A 305 16.71 3.72 12.14
N MET A 306 16.42 4.19 13.35
CA MET A 306 15.31 3.62 14.12
C MET A 306 13.95 4.02 13.52
N ARG A 307 12.90 3.26 13.86
CA ARG A 307 11.51 3.70 13.68
C ARG A 307 11.06 4.45 14.92
N LEU A 308 10.29 5.53 14.73
CA LEU A 308 9.51 6.10 15.82
C LEU A 308 8.23 5.28 15.97
N ASP A 309 8.23 4.33 16.90
CA ASP A 309 7.08 3.47 17.19
C ASP A 309 6.18 4.05 18.31
N PRO A 310 4.86 3.76 18.31
CA PRO A 310 3.89 4.26 19.30
C PRO A 310 4.20 3.91 20.75
N ASP A 311 4.88 2.79 20.96
CA ASP A 311 5.22 2.22 22.27
C ASP A 311 6.46 2.86 22.91
N LEU A 312 7.19 3.68 22.16
CA LEU A 312 8.30 4.46 22.70
C LEU A 312 7.83 5.51 23.70
N SER A 313 8.66 5.76 24.72
CA SER A 313 8.34 6.71 25.78
C SER A 313 8.18 8.15 25.28
N GLN A 314 7.43 8.98 26.02
CA GLN A 314 7.05 10.33 25.61
C GLN A 314 8.23 11.26 25.28
N GLN A 315 9.43 11.00 25.82
CA GLN A 315 10.65 11.75 25.50
C GLN A 315 11.08 11.59 24.02
N PHE A 316 10.72 10.46 23.38
CA PHE A 316 11.00 10.24 21.96
C PHE A 316 10.02 10.98 21.05
N TRP A 317 8.85 11.38 21.58
CA TRP A 317 7.83 12.17 20.91
C TRP A 317 8.04 13.69 21.06
N GLN A 318 9.30 14.10 21.27
CA GLN A 318 9.73 15.49 21.37
C GLN A 318 10.55 15.89 20.12
N PRO A 319 10.46 17.16 19.65
CA PRO A 319 11.12 17.62 18.43
C PRO A 319 12.62 17.29 18.32
N GLN A 320 13.34 17.35 19.44
CA GLN A 320 14.79 17.12 19.47
C GLN A 320 15.16 15.66 19.15
N SER A 321 14.23 14.73 19.34
CA SER A 321 14.41 13.30 19.13
C SER A 321 14.15 12.88 17.68
N PHE A 322 13.29 13.59 16.94
CA PHE A 322 12.80 13.17 15.63
C PHE A 322 13.88 12.99 14.57
N LYS A 323 14.98 13.75 14.64
CA LYS A 323 16.12 13.62 13.73
C LYS A 323 16.82 12.25 13.75
N ARG A 324 16.53 11.41 14.76
CA ARG A 324 17.13 10.06 14.94
C ARG A 324 16.37 8.96 14.18
N PHE A 325 15.19 9.27 13.67
CA PHE A 325 14.28 8.29 13.06
C PHE A 325 14.19 8.51 11.54
N GLY A 326 14.12 7.42 10.76
CA GLY A 326 13.96 7.48 9.29
C GLY A 326 12.53 7.26 8.83
N ASP A 327 11.73 6.61 9.66
CA ASP A 327 10.29 6.46 9.51
C ASP A 327 9.59 6.51 10.89
N ALA A 328 8.27 6.71 10.87
CA ALA A 328 7.41 6.63 12.04
C ALA A 328 6.25 5.65 11.74
N HIS A 329 5.91 4.81 12.71
CA HIS A 329 4.71 3.98 12.66
C HIS A 329 3.57 4.74 13.35
N ILE A 330 2.41 4.83 12.69
CA ILE A 330 1.28 5.55 13.27
C ILE A 330 0.73 4.81 14.49
N ILE A 331 0.20 5.60 15.43
CA ILE A 331 -0.65 5.09 16.52
C ILE A 331 -2.00 4.73 15.88
N HIS A 332 -2.65 3.62 16.23
CA HIS A 332 -3.96 3.30 15.65
C HIS A 332 -5.06 4.21 16.22
N ASP A 333 -6.20 3.66 16.65
CA ASP A 333 -7.35 4.46 17.07
C ASP A 333 -7.11 5.20 18.40
N GLU A 334 -6.03 4.88 19.13
CA GLU A 334 -5.59 5.67 20.29
C GLU A 334 -5.19 7.10 19.90
N ILE A 335 -4.94 7.40 18.62
CA ILE A 335 -4.70 8.76 18.16
C ILE A 335 -5.85 9.71 18.46
N PHE A 336 -7.07 9.19 18.58
CA PHE A 336 -8.26 9.98 18.87
C PHE A 336 -8.37 10.40 20.35
N ASP A 337 -7.47 9.91 21.21
CA ASP A 337 -7.27 10.48 22.53
C ASP A 337 -6.55 11.83 22.45
N SER A 338 -7.06 12.82 23.18
CA SER A 338 -6.55 14.19 23.09
C SER A 338 -5.09 14.35 23.53
N HIS A 339 -4.60 13.53 24.49
CA HIS A 339 -3.21 13.54 24.93
C HIS A 339 -2.29 12.89 23.89
N ARG A 340 -2.75 11.83 23.24
CA ARG A 340 -2.05 11.19 22.11
C ARG A 340 -1.96 12.13 20.92
N TRP A 341 -3.06 12.79 20.53
CA TRP A 341 -3.05 13.80 19.49
C TRP A 341 -2.10 14.96 19.81
N ALA A 342 -2.13 15.48 21.04
CA ALA A 342 -1.23 16.56 21.46
C ALA A 342 0.25 16.18 21.31
N SER A 343 0.62 14.93 21.62
CA SER A 343 1.98 14.42 21.42
C SER A 343 2.32 14.26 19.93
N PHE A 344 1.38 13.74 19.14
CA PHE A 344 1.54 13.57 17.70
C PHE A 344 1.69 14.91 16.95
N LYS A 345 1.05 15.98 17.44
CA LYS A 345 1.22 17.33 16.86
C LYS A 345 2.67 17.80 16.86
N ASN A 346 3.48 17.42 17.84
CA ASN A 346 4.91 17.74 17.81
C ASN A 346 5.58 17.21 16.54
N LEU A 347 5.20 15.99 16.12
CA LEU A 347 5.69 15.38 14.88
C LEU A 347 5.19 16.15 13.65
N LEU A 348 3.91 16.55 13.63
CA LEU A 348 3.36 17.34 12.52
C LEU A 348 4.06 18.69 12.36
N PHE A 349 4.32 19.42 13.45
CA PHE A 349 5.05 20.69 13.42
C PHE A 349 6.54 20.54 13.10
N TYR A 350 7.11 19.36 13.36
CA TYR A 350 8.47 19.05 12.92
C TYR A 350 8.54 18.76 11.42
N MET A 351 7.53 18.06 10.88
CA MET A 351 7.53 17.66 9.47
C MET A 351 7.05 18.77 8.54
N PHE A 352 6.06 19.55 8.95
CA PHE A 352 5.34 20.46 8.07
C PHE A 352 5.45 21.92 8.52
N ASN A 353 5.20 22.83 7.59
CA ASN A 353 5.01 24.23 7.96
C ASN A 353 3.76 24.39 8.86
N SER A 354 3.70 25.49 9.62
CA SER A 354 2.63 25.72 10.59
C SER A 354 1.24 25.75 9.95
N SER A 355 1.10 26.23 8.71
CA SER A 355 -0.20 26.26 8.02
C SER A 355 -0.75 24.85 7.81
N LEU A 356 0.04 23.96 7.23
CA LEU A 356 -0.38 22.59 6.95
C LEU A 356 -0.54 21.77 8.25
N ALA A 357 0.32 21.99 9.24
CA ALA A 357 0.15 21.36 10.56
C ALA A 357 -1.19 21.78 11.22
N ASN A 358 -1.59 23.05 11.09
CA ASN A 358 -2.88 23.53 11.58
C ASN A 358 -4.06 22.97 10.77
N ASP A 359 -3.93 22.81 9.45
CA ASP A 359 -4.94 22.13 8.63
C ASP A 359 -5.18 20.69 9.13
N PHE A 360 -4.12 19.97 9.52
CA PHE A 360 -4.27 18.64 10.13
C PHE A 360 -4.96 18.66 11.49
N ASP A 361 -4.77 19.69 12.31
CA ASP A 361 -5.49 19.85 13.59
C ASP A 361 -6.98 20.16 13.39
N LEU A 362 -7.32 20.96 12.37
CA LEU A 362 -8.71 21.17 11.97
C LEU A 362 -9.34 19.87 11.46
N TYR A 363 -8.64 19.16 10.57
CA TYR A 363 -9.06 17.86 10.05
C TYR A 363 -9.30 16.85 11.18
N TYR A 364 -8.40 16.76 12.16
CA TYR A 364 -8.58 15.91 13.34
C TYR A 364 -9.87 16.23 14.11
N LYS A 365 -10.13 17.52 14.36
CA LYS A 365 -11.36 17.96 15.06
C LYS A 365 -12.60 17.56 14.27
N GLU A 366 -12.63 17.81 12.96
CA GLU A 366 -13.74 17.42 12.09
C GLU A 366 -13.94 15.90 12.04
N PHE A 367 -12.84 15.14 11.92
CA PHE A 367 -12.88 13.68 11.87
C PHE A 367 -13.45 13.09 13.16
N ILE A 368 -12.99 13.53 14.34
CA ILE A 368 -13.51 13.05 15.63
C ILE A 368 -14.99 13.37 15.83
N LEU A 369 -15.46 14.53 15.36
CA LEU A 369 -16.88 14.87 15.44
C LEU A 369 -17.75 13.86 14.68
N THR A 370 -17.23 13.22 13.64
CA THR A 370 -17.97 12.13 12.96
C THR A 370 -18.03 10.85 13.79
N LEU A 371 -16.98 10.52 14.55
CA LEU A 371 -16.92 9.33 15.40
C LEU A 371 -17.92 9.40 16.56
N ARG A 372 -18.09 10.59 17.15
CA ARG A 372 -18.98 10.81 18.31
C ARG A 372 -20.47 10.84 17.96
N ASN A 373 -20.81 10.98 16.68
CA ASN A 373 -22.19 11.03 16.20
C ASN A 373 -22.72 9.67 15.72
N LYS A 374 -22.09 8.57 16.15
CA LYS A 374 -22.71 7.25 16.01
C LYS A 374 -23.96 7.23 16.90
N PRO A 375 -25.17 6.97 16.37
CA PRO A 375 -26.27 6.61 17.24
C PRO A 375 -25.81 5.42 18.07
N GLU A 376 -25.98 5.47 19.38
CA GLU A 376 -25.91 4.24 20.18
C GLU A 376 -26.98 3.32 19.60
N ASP A 377 -26.56 2.18 19.07
CA ASP A 377 -27.49 1.13 18.64
C ASP A 377 -28.26 0.70 19.90
N HIS A 378 -29.51 1.19 20.03
CA HIS A 378 -30.49 0.77 21.02
C HIS A 378 -31.20 -0.52 20.59
#